data_AF-A0A820RRW5-F1
#
_entry.id   AF-A0A820RRW5-F1
#
_cell.length_a   1.000
_cell.length_b   1.000
_cell.length_c   1.000
_cell.angle_alpha   90.00
_cell.angle_beta   90.00
_cell.angle_gamma   90.00
#
_symmetry.space_group_name_H-M   'P 1'
#
loop_
_entity.id
_entity.type
_entity.pdbx_description
1 polymer ?
#
loop_
_entity_poly.entity_id
_entity_poly.type
_entity_poly.pdbx_seq_one_letter_code
_entity_poly.pdbx_strand_id
1 'polypeptide(L)'
;MPHSILRNDVAGRDVTRYLKLLLRKEGYTFKTTAEFEIVKSIKERVCFLSPTAQKDETNQGDKSQFTLPDGTSIELGTSRYRAPEVLFNPELIGEECEGIHEILSGSIQRSDMDLRRTLYQNIVLSGGSTLFRGFGDRLLGELKRIAPKEVKIKISAPRERLYSTWIGGSILASLDTFKKIWVTKREYDTEGAKKTKEKTTTTMSAKITQRRRQLDNKRSTSINNENTNGNPNIVAAAAAARRRNQHRHYPSSNRSRFEYLFKNIMKKKFPITIPSYLMTIIVGILTAFFLYRVINTIIDYRNQYEYTNIPIKLPKLININDTTPKFSPQRFWGTYRSNLYFGIKHRSSRSLSGGLMWFDYNKLQQSNDRFLRHWCDQNDRLKYGWTHHDGETFGIEQIYDDHLHLNIQWLKQISGEHGGDWTTRINVTPQ
;
A
#
# COMPACT_ATOMS: atom_id res chain seq x y z
N MET A 1 9.93 15.71 5.00
CA MET A 1 8.47 15.92 5.12
C MET A 1 7.77 14.60 5.50
N PRO A 2 8.05 14.00 6.67
CA PRO A 2 7.37 12.75 7.06
C PRO A 2 5.89 12.96 7.43
N HIS A 3 5.52 14.15 7.91
CA HIS A 3 4.14 14.48 8.34
C HIS A 3 3.13 14.61 7.17
N SER A 4 3.61 14.77 5.93
CA SER A 4 2.76 14.91 4.74
C SER A 4 2.49 13.56 4.05
N ILE A 5 3.05 12.46 4.56
CA ILE A 5 2.84 11.11 3.99
C ILE A 5 1.48 10.59 4.44
N LEU A 6 0.65 10.18 3.48
CA LEU A 6 -0.64 9.55 3.73
C LEU A 6 -0.66 8.13 3.16
N ARG A 7 -1.47 7.28 3.77
CA ARG A 7 -1.63 5.87 3.41
C ARG A 7 -3.12 5.57 3.29
N ASN A 8 -3.47 4.88 2.22
CA ASN A 8 -4.77 4.21 2.07
C ASN A 8 -4.53 2.70 1.95
N ASP A 9 -5.42 1.91 2.55
CA ASP A 9 -5.39 0.45 2.44
C ASP A 9 -6.32 -0.08 1.32
N VAL A 10 -6.99 0.81 0.58
CA VAL A 10 -7.76 0.48 -0.64
C VAL A 10 -6.86 0.53 -1.87
N ALA A 11 -6.74 -0.61 -2.57
CA ALA A 11 -5.87 -0.75 -3.74
C ALA A 11 -6.44 -1.69 -4.82
N GLY A 12 -5.57 -2.18 -5.71
CA GLY A 12 -5.97 -2.97 -6.87
C GLY A 12 -6.58 -4.34 -6.54
N ARG A 13 -6.32 -4.89 -5.35
CA ARG A 13 -6.91 -6.14 -4.87
C ARG A 13 -8.37 -5.94 -4.48
N ASP A 14 -8.69 -4.80 -3.88
CA ASP A 14 -10.05 -4.43 -3.47
C ASP A 14 -10.91 -4.14 -4.69
N VAL A 15 -10.34 -3.48 -5.71
CA VAL A 15 -10.98 -3.34 -7.03
C VAL A 15 -11.30 -4.72 -7.65
N THR A 16 -10.38 -5.69 -7.60
CA THR A 16 -10.65 -7.06 -8.09
C THR A 16 -11.76 -7.73 -7.28
N ARG A 17 -11.77 -7.56 -5.95
CA ARG A 17 -12.82 -8.13 -5.07
C ARG A 17 -14.19 -7.51 -5.35
N TYR A 18 -14.22 -6.20 -5.58
CA TYR A 18 -15.45 -5.49 -5.92
C TYR A 18 -15.95 -5.87 -7.31
N LEU A 19 -15.07 -6.00 -8.30
CA LEU A 19 -15.43 -6.52 -9.62
C LEU A 19 -16.05 -7.91 -9.53
N LYS A 20 -15.47 -8.81 -8.74
CA LYS A 20 -16.03 -10.14 -8.47
C LYS A 20 -17.46 -10.07 -7.91
N LEU A 21 -17.74 -9.10 -7.03
CA LEU A 21 -19.08 -8.87 -6.49
C LEU A 21 -20.05 -8.35 -7.56
N LEU A 22 -19.60 -7.44 -8.43
CA LEU A 22 -20.41 -6.91 -9.53
C LEU A 22 -20.74 -7.99 -10.56
N LEU A 23 -19.76 -8.81 -10.95
CA LEU A 23 -19.96 -9.94 -11.86
C LEU A 23 -20.98 -10.94 -11.31
N ARG A 24 -20.97 -11.17 -9.99
CA ARG A 24 -21.99 -12.01 -9.34
C ARG A 24 -23.40 -11.43 -9.46
N LYS A 25 -23.55 -10.09 -9.42
CA LYS A 25 -24.84 -9.43 -9.66
C LYS A 25 -25.28 -9.52 -11.13
N GLU A 26 -24.33 -9.56 -12.06
CA GLU A 26 -24.56 -9.76 -13.50
C GLU A 26 -24.82 -11.24 -13.87
N GLY A 27 -24.69 -12.17 -12.92
CA GLY A 27 -24.98 -13.61 -13.09
C GLY A 27 -23.74 -14.51 -13.17
N TYR A 28 -22.53 -13.96 -13.29
CA TYR A 28 -21.28 -14.73 -13.36
C TYR A 28 -20.69 -14.98 -11.98
N THR A 29 -20.58 -16.24 -11.59
CA THR A 29 -20.09 -16.61 -10.24
C THR A 29 -18.69 -17.21 -10.30
N PHE A 30 -17.74 -16.50 -9.71
CA PHE A 30 -16.38 -16.98 -9.47
C PHE A 30 -16.24 -17.34 -7.97
N LYS A 31 -15.77 -18.53 -7.61
CA LYS A 31 -15.58 -19.00 -6.23
C LYS A 31 -14.12 -19.21 -5.88
N THR A 32 -13.35 -19.88 -6.75
CA THR A 32 -12.00 -20.36 -6.46
C THR A 32 -10.95 -19.24 -6.47
N THR A 33 -9.76 -19.53 -5.96
CA THR A 33 -8.61 -18.61 -6.03
C THR A 33 -8.06 -18.50 -7.45
N ALA A 34 -8.09 -19.56 -8.25
CA ALA A 34 -7.70 -19.51 -9.65
C ALA A 34 -8.63 -18.60 -10.46
N GLU A 35 -9.94 -18.71 -10.23
CA GLU A 35 -10.93 -17.82 -10.83
C GLU A 35 -10.78 -16.36 -10.38
N PHE A 36 -10.20 -16.10 -9.21
CA PHE A 36 -9.88 -14.73 -8.78
C PHE A 36 -8.81 -14.08 -9.67
N GLU A 37 -7.84 -14.85 -10.17
CA GLU A 37 -6.85 -14.37 -11.15
C GLU A 37 -7.49 -14.11 -12.53
N ILE A 38 -8.54 -14.86 -12.88
CA ILE A 38 -9.35 -14.57 -14.09
C ILE A 38 -10.04 -13.21 -13.93
N VAL A 39 -10.66 -12.93 -12.77
CA VAL A 39 -11.27 -11.61 -12.50
C VAL A 39 -10.23 -10.49 -12.53
N LYS A 40 -9.01 -10.74 -12.05
CA LYS A 40 -7.89 -9.79 -12.20
C LYS A 40 -7.54 -9.55 -13.68
N SER A 41 -7.51 -10.60 -14.49
CA SER A 41 -7.25 -10.50 -15.94
C SER A 41 -8.34 -9.71 -16.67
N ILE A 42 -9.60 -9.92 -16.30
CA ILE A 42 -10.74 -9.14 -16.78
C ILE A 42 -10.55 -7.66 -16.43
N LYS A 43 -10.24 -7.37 -15.16
CA LYS A 43 -9.98 -6.01 -14.67
C LYS A 43 -8.89 -5.31 -15.49
N GLU A 44 -7.77 -5.98 -15.75
CA GLU A 44 -6.62 -5.37 -16.41
C GLU A 44 -6.84 -5.12 -17.91
N ARG A 45 -7.63 -5.98 -18.58
CA ARG A 45 -7.88 -5.88 -20.02
C ARG A 45 -9.08 -4.99 -20.38
N VAL A 46 -10.13 -5.03 -19.56
CA VAL A 46 -11.46 -4.50 -19.93
C VAL A 46 -11.87 -3.26 -19.13
N CYS A 47 -11.47 -3.15 -17.86
CA CYS A 47 -11.89 -2.01 -17.03
C CYS A 47 -11.20 -0.70 -17.45
N PHE A 48 -11.95 0.39 -17.33
CA PHE A 48 -11.48 1.74 -17.59
C PHE A 48 -12.14 2.71 -16.62
N LEU A 49 -11.53 3.89 -16.41
CA LEU A 49 -12.11 4.96 -15.62
C LEU A 49 -12.71 6.01 -16.53
N SER A 50 -13.96 6.35 -16.25
CA SER A 50 -14.63 7.46 -16.92
C SER A 50 -14.22 8.80 -16.30
N PRO A 51 -14.04 9.86 -17.10
CA PRO A 51 -13.93 11.22 -16.59
C PRO A 51 -15.19 11.69 -15.84
N THR A 52 -16.37 11.12 -16.12
CA THR A 52 -17.62 11.50 -15.45
C THR A 52 -18.50 10.26 -15.27
N ALA A 53 -18.49 9.70 -14.05
CA ALA A 53 -19.24 8.48 -13.72
C ALA A 53 -20.74 8.54 -14.09
N GLN A 54 -21.38 9.71 -13.96
CA GLN A 54 -22.81 9.89 -14.25
C GLN A 54 -23.17 9.81 -15.74
N LYS A 55 -22.27 10.20 -16.64
CA LYS A 55 -22.56 10.23 -18.10
C LYS A 55 -22.55 8.83 -18.72
N ASP A 56 -21.77 7.92 -18.14
CA ASP A 56 -21.65 6.56 -18.67
C ASP A 56 -22.74 5.63 -18.11
N GLU A 57 -23.35 5.96 -16.97
CA GLU A 57 -24.53 5.23 -16.48
C GLU A 57 -25.77 5.43 -17.37
N THR A 58 -25.87 6.57 -18.05
CA THR A 58 -26.93 6.82 -19.05
C THR A 58 -26.66 6.14 -20.39
N ASN A 59 -25.40 5.84 -20.71
CA ASN A 59 -25.01 5.17 -21.96
C ASN A 59 -24.89 3.64 -21.74
N GLN A 60 -26.02 2.97 -21.49
CA GLN A 60 -26.06 1.50 -21.27
C GLN A 60 -25.68 0.64 -22.50
N GLY A 61 -25.38 1.24 -23.65
CA GLY A 61 -25.23 0.53 -24.93
C GLY A 61 -23.87 -0.12 -25.17
N ASP A 62 -22.82 0.25 -24.44
CA ASP A 62 -21.49 -0.28 -24.70
C ASP A 62 -21.22 -1.51 -23.81
N LYS A 63 -21.32 -2.70 -24.41
CA LYS A 63 -20.93 -3.98 -23.78
C LYS A 63 -19.69 -4.51 -24.49
N SER A 64 -18.70 -4.97 -23.73
CA SER A 64 -17.57 -5.70 -24.31
C SER A 64 -17.63 -7.17 -23.95
N GLN A 65 -17.30 -8.02 -24.91
CA GLN A 65 -17.13 -9.44 -24.69
C GLN A 65 -15.71 -9.75 -24.21
N PHE A 66 -15.59 -10.68 -23.28
CA PHE A 66 -14.31 -11.21 -22.80
C PHE A 66 -14.35 -12.75 -22.85
N THR A 67 -13.37 -13.35 -23.51
CA THR A 67 -13.26 -14.81 -23.60
C THR A 67 -12.50 -15.35 -22.38
N LEU A 68 -13.15 -16.22 -21.63
CA LEU A 68 -12.59 -16.96 -20.51
C LEU A 68 -11.61 -18.04 -21.02
N PRO A 69 -10.72 -18.57 -20.15
CA PRO A 69 -9.76 -19.61 -20.54
C PRO A 69 -10.39 -20.93 -21.01
N ASP A 70 -11.68 -21.16 -20.73
CA ASP A 70 -12.48 -22.30 -21.19
C ASP A 70 -13.06 -22.11 -22.61
N GLY A 71 -12.88 -20.92 -23.21
CA GLY A 71 -13.46 -20.54 -24.50
C GLY A 71 -14.82 -19.87 -24.42
N THR A 72 -15.46 -19.83 -23.24
CA THR A 72 -16.75 -19.16 -23.03
C THR A 72 -16.58 -17.64 -23.08
N SER A 73 -17.45 -16.93 -23.80
CA SER A 73 -17.42 -15.46 -23.81
C SER A 73 -18.45 -14.87 -22.84
N ILE A 74 -17.99 -13.95 -21.98
CA ILE A 74 -18.83 -13.21 -21.04
C ILE A 74 -19.07 -11.79 -21.56
N GLU A 75 -20.31 -11.30 -21.43
CA GLU A 75 -20.64 -9.91 -21.73
C GLU A 75 -20.49 -9.04 -20.47
N LEU A 76 -19.66 -8.01 -20.58
CA LEU A 76 -19.37 -7.06 -19.51
C LEU A 76 -19.97 -5.70 -19.87
N GLY A 77 -20.88 -5.22 -19.03
CA GLY A 77 -21.56 -3.94 -19.19
C GLY A 77 -21.02 -2.89 -18.22
N THR A 78 -21.82 -2.57 -17.20
CA THR A 78 -21.55 -1.50 -16.24
C THR A 78 -20.45 -1.82 -15.23
N SER A 79 -20.19 -3.10 -15.00
CA SER A 79 -19.14 -3.56 -14.08
C SER A 79 -17.74 -3.05 -14.45
N ARG A 80 -17.50 -2.78 -15.73
CA ARG A 80 -16.20 -2.36 -16.29
C ARG A 80 -15.71 -1.01 -15.75
N TYR A 81 -16.59 -0.01 -15.71
CA TYR A 81 -16.25 1.33 -15.22
C TYR A 81 -16.60 1.53 -13.75
N ARG A 82 -17.60 0.81 -13.22
CA ARG A 82 -17.93 0.86 -11.78
C ARG A 82 -16.85 0.24 -10.90
N ALA A 83 -16.18 -0.82 -11.36
CA ALA A 83 -15.16 -1.49 -10.55
C ALA A 83 -14.02 -0.56 -10.09
N PRO A 84 -13.34 0.18 -10.99
CA PRO A 84 -12.24 1.07 -10.60
C PRO A 84 -12.68 2.34 -9.86
N GLU A 85 -13.98 2.70 -9.85
CA GLU A 85 -14.49 3.85 -9.07
C GLU A 85 -14.24 3.69 -7.57
N VAL A 86 -14.05 2.47 -7.06
CA VAL A 86 -13.67 2.20 -5.66
C VAL A 86 -12.40 2.96 -5.23
N LEU A 87 -11.49 3.27 -6.16
CA LEU A 87 -10.30 4.05 -5.85
C LEU A 87 -10.62 5.53 -5.55
N PHE A 88 -11.69 6.06 -6.15
CA PHE A 88 -12.14 7.43 -5.97
C PHE A 88 -13.25 7.55 -4.92
N ASN A 89 -14.11 6.55 -4.82
CA ASN A 89 -15.17 6.44 -3.82
C ASN A 89 -15.11 5.09 -3.09
N PRO A 90 -14.32 5.00 -2.01
CA PRO A 90 -14.22 3.78 -1.20
C PRO A 90 -15.51 3.37 -0.48
N GLU A 91 -16.49 4.27 -0.34
CA GLU A 91 -17.79 3.96 0.28
C GLU A 91 -18.53 2.84 -0.48
N LEU A 92 -18.23 2.64 -1.76
CA LEU A 92 -18.80 1.58 -2.61
C LEU A 92 -18.51 0.17 -2.09
N ILE A 93 -17.42 -0.01 -1.34
CA ILE A 93 -17.06 -1.28 -0.69
C ILE A 93 -17.37 -1.27 0.81
N GLY A 94 -17.97 -0.19 1.32
CA GLY A 94 -18.27 -0.01 2.75
C GLY A 94 -17.07 0.41 3.59
N GLU A 95 -16.02 0.95 2.98
CA GLU A 95 -14.84 1.45 3.70
C GLU A 95 -14.94 2.98 3.87
N GLU A 96 -14.90 3.47 5.10
CA GLU A 96 -14.93 4.90 5.45
C GLU A 96 -13.55 5.55 5.32
N CYS A 97 -12.98 5.53 4.11
CA CYS A 97 -11.70 6.17 3.83
C CYS A 97 -11.78 7.13 2.65
N GLU A 98 -10.86 8.10 2.63
CA GLU A 98 -10.77 9.11 1.58
C GLU A 98 -10.36 8.49 0.24
N GLY A 99 -10.89 9.03 -0.85
CA GLY A 99 -10.50 8.64 -2.20
C GLY A 99 -9.06 9.06 -2.53
N ILE A 100 -8.46 8.46 -3.57
CA ILE A 100 -7.07 8.80 -3.97
C ILE A 100 -6.84 10.29 -4.27
N HIS A 101 -7.87 10.97 -4.78
CA HIS A 101 -7.84 12.37 -5.16
C HIS A 101 -7.82 13.30 -3.93
N GLU A 102 -8.60 12.96 -2.91
CA GLU A 102 -8.64 13.63 -1.60
C GLU A 102 -7.34 13.39 -0.84
N ILE A 103 -6.85 12.16 -0.80
CA ILE A 103 -5.58 11.82 -0.15
C ILE A 103 -4.42 12.57 -0.78
N LEU A 104 -4.37 12.67 -2.11
CA LEU A 104 -3.33 13.42 -2.80
C LEU A 104 -3.40 14.92 -2.44
N SER A 105 -4.58 15.51 -2.45
CA SER A 105 -4.79 16.90 -2.03
C SER A 105 -4.43 17.12 -0.55
N GLY A 106 -4.88 16.23 0.34
CA GLY A 106 -4.59 16.25 1.77
C GLY A 106 -3.10 16.13 2.07
N SER A 107 -2.36 15.31 1.31
CA SER A 107 -0.90 15.19 1.42
C SER A 107 -0.22 16.52 1.05
N ILE A 108 -0.65 17.16 -0.04
CA ILE A 108 -0.13 18.46 -0.46
C ILE A 108 -0.52 19.55 0.56
N GLN A 109 -1.73 19.53 1.09
CA GLN A 109 -2.20 20.52 2.07
C GLN A 109 -1.48 20.40 3.42
N ARG A 110 -1.06 19.19 3.81
CA ARG A 110 -0.23 18.97 5.01
C ARG A 110 1.22 19.43 4.82
N SER A 111 1.65 19.72 3.59
CA SER A 111 2.99 20.26 3.32
C SER A 111 3.05 21.79 3.49
N ASP A 112 4.27 22.30 3.65
CA ASP A 112 4.57 23.73 3.78
C ASP A 112 3.96 24.53 2.62
N MET A 113 3.39 25.70 2.94
CA MET A 113 2.65 26.53 1.97
C MET A 113 3.44 26.84 0.70
N ASP A 114 4.73 27.17 0.85
CA ASP A 114 5.64 27.52 -0.24
C ASP A 114 5.86 26.36 -1.23
N LEU A 115 5.74 25.11 -0.78
CA LEU A 115 5.99 23.93 -1.60
C LEU A 115 4.74 23.48 -2.37
N ARG A 116 3.54 23.84 -1.93
CA ARG A 116 2.28 23.31 -2.48
C ARG A 116 2.16 23.54 -3.98
N ARG A 117 2.48 24.75 -4.46
CA ARG A 117 2.46 25.09 -5.90
C ARG A 117 3.39 24.17 -6.71
N THR A 118 4.59 23.91 -6.18
CA THR A 118 5.58 23.04 -6.83
C THR A 118 5.13 21.59 -6.82
N LEU A 119 4.47 21.13 -5.75
CA LEU A 119 3.97 19.75 -5.64
C LEU A 119 2.81 19.48 -6.61
N TYR A 120 1.86 20.42 -6.76
CA TYR A 120 0.78 20.30 -7.74
C TYR A 120 1.28 20.25 -9.20
N GLN A 121 2.44 20.86 -9.48
CA GLN A 121 3.07 20.83 -10.81
C GLN A 121 3.90 19.56 -11.07
N ASN A 122 4.21 18.77 -10.04
CA ASN A 122 5.12 17.64 -10.14
C ASN A 122 4.51 16.38 -9.51
N ILE A 123 3.32 16.01 -9.97
CA ILE A 123 2.65 14.78 -9.54
C ILE A 123 3.13 13.64 -10.45
N VAL A 124 3.61 12.54 -9.88
CA VAL A 124 4.08 11.37 -10.63
C VAL A 124 3.23 10.16 -10.28
N LEU A 125 2.69 9.48 -11.29
CA LEU A 125 1.93 8.25 -11.11
C LEU A 125 2.84 7.02 -11.16
N SER A 126 2.67 6.12 -10.21
CA SER A 126 3.41 4.86 -10.09
C SER A 126 2.49 3.74 -9.62
N GLY A 127 2.78 2.50 -10.03
CA GLY A 127 2.06 1.29 -9.60
C GLY A 127 0.96 0.83 -10.55
N GLY A 128 0.61 -0.45 -10.44
CA GLY A 128 -0.29 -1.15 -11.38
C GLY A 128 -1.72 -0.58 -11.44
N SER A 129 -2.30 -0.16 -10.32
CA SER A 129 -3.67 0.40 -10.30
C SER A 129 -3.79 1.74 -11.03
N THR A 130 -2.69 2.40 -11.38
CA THR A 130 -2.71 3.65 -12.18
C THR A 130 -2.70 3.37 -13.69
N LEU A 131 -2.70 2.10 -14.10
CA LEU A 131 -2.69 1.68 -15.51
C LEU A 131 -4.08 1.69 -16.16
N PHE A 132 -5.16 1.90 -15.39
CA PHE A 132 -6.49 2.05 -15.96
C PHE A 132 -6.53 3.16 -17.02
N ARG A 133 -7.20 2.88 -18.13
CA ARG A 133 -7.45 3.88 -19.18
C ARG A 133 -8.27 5.03 -18.58
N GLY A 134 -7.90 6.27 -18.86
CA GLY A 134 -8.58 7.46 -18.32
C GLY A 134 -8.25 7.81 -16.85
N PHE A 135 -7.39 7.05 -16.16
CA PHE A 135 -7.04 7.32 -14.76
C PHE A 135 -6.47 8.73 -14.54
N GLY A 136 -5.53 9.14 -15.40
CA GLY A 136 -4.87 10.45 -15.30
C GLY A 136 -5.84 11.61 -15.54
N ASP A 137 -6.74 11.47 -16.52
CA ASP A 137 -7.71 12.50 -16.88
C ASP A 137 -8.78 12.66 -15.79
N ARG A 138 -9.29 11.54 -15.24
CA ARG A 138 -10.22 11.56 -14.10
C ARG A 138 -9.56 12.20 -12.87
N LEU A 139 -8.33 11.80 -12.53
CA LEU A 139 -7.60 12.39 -11.40
C LEU A 139 -7.36 13.89 -11.60
N LEU A 140 -7.02 14.31 -12.82
CA LEU A 140 -6.85 15.74 -13.14
C LEU A 140 -8.16 16.51 -12.97
N GLY A 141 -9.30 15.94 -13.41
CA GLY A 141 -10.63 16.52 -13.23
C GLY A 141 -10.98 16.72 -11.75
N GLU A 142 -10.79 15.70 -10.92
CA GLU A 142 -11.05 15.77 -9.48
C GLU A 142 -10.12 16.75 -8.77
N LEU A 143 -8.83 16.74 -9.09
CA LEU A 143 -7.88 17.67 -8.49
C LEU A 143 -8.17 19.12 -8.87
N LYS A 144 -8.62 19.40 -10.10
CA LYS A 144 -9.05 20.75 -10.49
C LYS A 144 -10.25 21.25 -9.70
N ARG A 145 -11.11 20.34 -9.20
CA ARG A 145 -12.27 20.67 -8.36
C ARG A 145 -11.85 20.99 -6.91
N ILE A 146 -10.84 20.31 -6.39
CA ILE A 146 -10.38 20.45 -5.00
C ILE A 146 -9.31 21.55 -4.86
N ALA A 147 -8.40 21.68 -5.83
CA ALA A 147 -7.26 22.57 -5.74
C ALA A 147 -7.63 24.05 -5.98
N PRO A 148 -6.84 25.01 -5.45
CA PRO A 148 -7.04 26.44 -5.72
C PRO A 148 -6.93 26.76 -7.22
N LYS A 149 -7.82 27.63 -7.73
CA LYS A 149 -7.96 27.94 -9.16
C LYS A 149 -6.70 28.53 -9.80
N GLU A 150 -5.80 29.14 -9.02
CA GLU A 150 -4.57 29.75 -9.56
C GLU A 150 -3.41 28.76 -9.81
N VAL A 151 -3.54 27.49 -9.42
CA VAL A 151 -2.43 26.53 -9.50
C VAL A 151 -2.53 25.66 -10.76
N LYS A 152 -1.47 25.69 -11.58
CA LYS A 152 -1.33 24.77 -12.72
C LYS A 152 -0.99 23.37 -12.22
N ILE A 153 -1.88 22.41 -12.49
CA ILE A 153 -1.70 21.00 -12.14
C ILE A 153 -1.05 20.27 -13.30
N LYS A 154 0.01 19.50 -13.03
CA LYS A 154 0.67 18.66 -14.03
C LYS A 154 0.93 17.27 -13.45
N ILE A 155 0.38 16.28 -14.13
CA ILE A 155 0.50 14.86 -13.79
C ILE A 155 1.40 14.20 -14.83
N SER A 156 2.49 13.60 -14.37
CA SER A 156 3.42 12.80 -15.17
C SER A 156 3.11 11.32 -14.98
N ALA A 157 2.84 10.62 -16.09
CA ALA A 157 2.53 9.20 -16.08
C ALA A 157 3.51 8.48 -17.02
N PRO A 158 4.64 7.94 -16.51
CA PRO A 158 5.54 7.17 -17.35
C PRO A 158 4.85 5.92 -17.91
N ARG A 159 5.26 5.47 -19.10
CA ARG A 159 4.72 4.24 -19.74
C ARG A 159 5.04 3.00 -18.90
N GLU A 160 6.25 2.95 -18.35
CA GLU A 160 6.78 1.85 -17.53
C GLU A 160 6.45 1.98 -16.03
N ARG A 161 5.35 2.66 -15.68
CA ARG A 161 4.97 2.94 -14.28
C ARG A 161 4.69 1.74 -13.39
N LEU A 162 4.60 0.54 -13.96
CA LEU A 162 4.54 -0.72 -13.21
C LEU A 162 5.87 -1.00 -12.48
N TYR A 163 7.00 -0.69 -13.12
CA TYR A 163 8.35 -1.00 -12.63
C TYR A 163 9.12 0.25 -12.20
N SER A 164 8.51 1.44 -12.19
CA SER A 164 9.21 2.70 -11.87
C SER A 164 9.90 2.68 -10.51
N THR A 165 9.30 2.04 -9.49
CA THR A 165 9.92 1.88 -8.18
C THR A 165 11.18 1.01 -8.24
N TRP A 166 11.13 -0.07 -9.02
CA TRP A 166 12.24 -0.98 -9.22
C TRP A 166 13.37 -0.34 -10.04
N ILE A 167 13.03 0.31 -11.16
CA ILE A 167 13.99 1.06 -11.98
C ILE A 167 14.70 2.13 -11.13
N GLY A 168 13.94 2.87 -10.32
CA GLY A 168 14.51 3.84 -9.38
C GLY A 168 15.45 3.20 -8.36
N GLY A 169 15.14 2.00 -7.87
CA GLY A 169 16.01 1.22 -6.99
C GLY A 169 17.29 0.73 -7.68
N SER A 170 17.17 0.22 -8.91
CA SER A 170 18.31 -0.23 -9.73
C SER A 170 19.28 0.92 -10.01
N ILE A 171 18.76 2.07 -10.45
CA ILE A 171 19.56 3.29 -10.66
C ILE A 171 20.17 3.75 -9.35
N LEU A 172 19.42 3.77 -8.24
CA LEU A 172 19.95 4.18 -6.95
C LEU A 172 21.11 3.28 -6.49
N ALA A 173 20.98 1.96 -6.69
CA ALA A 173 22.01 0.98 -6.32
C ALA A 173 23.27 1.07 -7.20
N SER A 174 23.14 1.49 -8.46
CA SER A 174 24.29 1.66 -9.36
C SER A 174 25.10 2.93 -9.08
N LEU A 175 24.59 3.88 -8.29
CA LEU A 175 25.33 5.09 -7.94
C LEU A 175 26.41 4.80 -6.89
N ASP A 176 27.61 5.35 -7.07
CA ASP A 176 28.70 5.22 -6.07
C ASP A 176 28.32 5.75 -4.68
N THR A 177 27.41 6.73 -4.64
CA THR A 177 26.87 7.27 -3.37
C THR A 177 26.10 6.24 -2.55
N PHE A 178 25.63 5.15 -3.16
CA PHE A 178 24.88 4.09 -2.48
C PHE A 178 25.72 3.38 -1.42
N LYS A 179 27.04 3.27 -1.62
CA LYS A 179 27.99 2.68 -0.66
C LYS A 179 27.99 3.39 0.70
N LYS A 180 27.58 4.67 0.73
CA LYS A 180 27.49 5.47 1.96
C LYS A 180 26.16 5.29 2.70
N ILE A 181 25.16 4.71 2.03
CA ILE A 181 23.76 4.66 2.49
C ILE A 181 23.37 3.25 2.98
N TRP A 182 23.96 2.19 2.41
CA TRP A 182 23.69 0.82 2.84
C TRP A 182 24.16 0.55 4.28
N VAL A 183 23.61 -0.50 4.90
CA VAL A 183 24.06 -1.02 6.21
C VAL A 183 24.89 -2.26 5.93
N THR A 184 26.13 -2.30 6.40
CA THR A 184 26.96 -3.51 6.28
C THR A 184 26.59 -4.52 7.36
N LYS A 185 26.88 -5.81 7.12
CA LYS A 185 26.66 -6.86 8.11
C LYS A 185 27.36 -6.54 9.44
N ARG A 186 28.62 -6.08 9.40
CA ARG A 186 29.38 -5.70 10.61
C ARG A 186 28.69 -4.60 11.43
N GLU A 187 28.20 -3.55 10.77
CA GLU A 187 27.45 -2.47 11.43
C GLU A 187 26.12 -2.96 12.02
N TYR A 188 25.47 -3.92 11.36
CA TYR A 188 24.25 -4.53 11.86
C TYR A 188 24.51 -5.46 13.05
N ASP A 189 25.59 -6.24 13.05
CA ASP A 189 25.91 -7.14 14.15
C ASP A 189 26.26 -6.36 15.44
N THR A 190 26.83 -5.15 15.31
CA THR A 190 27.17 -4.30 16.47
C THR A 190 25.99 -3.52 17.04
N GLU A 191 25.11 -2.99 16.19
CA GLU A 191 24.07 -2.01 16.60
C GLU A 191 22.63 -2.48 16.28
N GLY A 192 22.50 -3.62 15.58
CA GLY A 192 21.24 -4.25 15.22
C GLY A 192 20.30 -3.36 14.41
N ALA A 193 19.00 -3.49 14.74
CA ALA A 193 17.94 -2.76 14.07
C ALA A 193 18.01 -1.23 14.26
N LYS A 194 18.72 -0.73 15.29
CA LYS A 194 18.86 0.70 15.56
C LYS A 194 19.59 1.40 14.41
N LYS A 195 20.71 0.83 13.95
CA LYS A 195 21.50 1.37 12.85
C LYS A 195 20.73 1.43 11.54
N THR A 196 19.88 0.45 11.30
CA THR A 196 19.01 0.39 10.12
C THR A 196 17.99 1.54 10.13
N LYS A 197 17.32 1.76 11.28
CA LYS A 197 16.36 2.87 11.43
C LYS A 197 17.06 4.23 11.30
N GLU A 198 18.25 4.37 11.88
CA GLU A 198 19.06 5.58 11.81
C GLU A 198 19.46 5.90 10.37
N LYS A 199 20.10 4.96 9.64
CA LYS A 199 20.50 5.19 8.23
C LYS A 199 19.31 5.48 7.33
N THR A 200 18.16 4.84 7.56
CA THR A 200 16.92 5.13 6.82
C THR A 200 16.43 6.58 7.06
N THR A 201 16.53 7.07 8.29
CA THR A 201 16.09 8.42 8.69
C THR A 201 17.09 9.52 8.28
N THR A 202 18.39 9.23 8.38
CA THR A 202 19.49 10.14 8.00
C THR A 202 19.54 10.35 6.48
N THR A 203 19.28 9.31 5.69
CA THR A 203 19.22 9.41 4.21
C THR A 203 18.09 10.32 3.72
N MET A 204 16.95 10.35 4.44
CA MET A 204 15.82 11.25 4.16
C MET A 204 16.13 12.72 4.51
N SER A 205 16.94 12.96 5.55
CA SER A 205 17.24 14.30 6.05
C SER A 205 18.46 14.94 5.37
N ALA A 206 19.47 14.15 4.99
CA ALA A 206 20.75 14.65 4.49
C ALA A 206 20.64 15.39 3.13
N LYS A 207 19.79 14.92 2.20
CA LYS A 207 19.62 15.58 0.89
C LYS A 207 18.78 16.85 0.95
N ILE A 208 17.83 16.95 1.89
CA ILE A 208 16.98 18.15 2.07
C ILE A 208 17.79 19.28 2.75
N THR A 209 18.64 18.93 3.73
CA THR A 209 19.50 19.91 4.43
C THR A 209 20.62 20.45 3.54
N GLN A 210 21.19 19.63 2.66
CA GLN A 210 22.25 20.08 1.74
C GLN A 210 21.72 21.02 0.65
N ARG A 211 20.49 20.77 0.16
CA ARG A 211 19.81 21.66 -0.81
C ARG A 211 19.26 22.94 -0.16
N ARG A 212 18.80 22.87 1.10
CA ARG A 212 18.47 24.07 1.91
C ARG A 212 19.72 24.94 2.14
N ARG A 213 20.86 24.36 2.52
CA ARG A 213 22.12 25.12 2.66
C ARG A 213 22.56 25.80 1.36
N GLN A 214 22.35 25.18 0.20
CA GLN A 214 22.65 25.81 -1.09
C GLN A 214 21.68 26.95 -1.44
N LEU A 215 20.40 26.83 -1.10
CA LEU A 215 19.40 27.88 -1.28
C LEU A 215 19.60 29.04 -0.29
N ASP A 216 19.95 28.74 0.96
CA ASP A 216 20.24 29.72 2.01
C ASP A 216 21.56 30.46 1.72
N ASN A 217 22.57 29.79 1.16
CA ASN A 217 23.80 30.45 0.66
C ASN A 217 23.51 31.37 -0.53
N LYS A 218 22.59 30.98 -1.44
CA LYS A 218 22.12 31.87 -2.53
C LYS A 218 21.34 33.08 -2.02
N ARG A 219 20.52 32.89 -0.97
CA ARG A 219 19.72 33.95 -0.33
C ARG A 219 20.59 34.94 0.46
N SER A 220 21.64 34.47 1.12
CA SER A 220 22.57 35.32 1.85
C SER A 220 23.48 36.13 0.92
N THR A 221 23.85 35.59 -0.25
CA THR A 221 24.53 36.38 -1.30
C THR A 221 23.64 37.45 -1.94
N SER A 222 22.31 37.26 -2.00
CA SER A 222 21.39 38.29 -2.49
C SER A 222 21.06 39.35 -1.44
N ILE A 223 21.02 39.00 -0.15
CA ILE A 223 20.71 39.95 0.95
C ILE A 223 21.89 40.91 1.22
N ASN A 224 23.13 40.48 1.00
CA ASN A 224 24.30 41.34 1.19
C ASN A 224 24.43 42.45 0.12
N ASN A 225 23.63 42.42 -0.96
CA ASN A 225 23.61 43.47 -1.98
C ASN A 225 22.44 44.48 -1.84
N GLU A 226 21.56 44.33 -0.84
CA GLU A 226 20.38 45.22 -0.67
C GLU A 226 20.34 45.98 0.67
N ASN A 227 21.38 45.92 1.49
CA ASN A 227 21.40 46.65 2.77
C ASN A 227 22.18 47.97 2.70
N THR A 228 21.60 48.96 2.02
CA THR A 228 21.69 50.36 2.47
C THR A 228 20.31 50.99 2.40
N ASN A 229 19.83 51.46 3.55
CA ASN A 229 18.59 52.21 3.82
C ASN A 229 17.41 51.38 4.36
N GLY A 230 17.45 51.08 5.67
CA GLY A 230 16.32 50.55 6.43
C GLY A 230 16.11 51.31 7.74
N ASN A 231 14.98 52.03 7.82
CA ASN A 231 14.49 52.86 8.92
C ASN A 231 14.22 52.03 10.20
N PRO A 232 14.64 52.46 11.41
CA PRO A 232 14.61 51.66 12.65
C PRO A 232 13.21 51.26 13.19
N ASN A 233 12.12 51.76 12.62
CA ASN A 233 10.77 51.53 13.15
C ASN A 233 10.14 50.17 12.79
N ILE A 234 10.69 49.41 11.83
CA ILE A 234 10.10 48.13 11.39
C ILE A 234 10.53 46.97 12.28
N VAL A 235 11.71 47.06 12.91
CA VAL A 235 12.25 46.02 13.80
C VAL A 235 11.50 45.98 15.14
N ALA A 236 11.00 47.12 15.62
CA ALA A 236 10.22 47.21 16.85
C ALA A 236 8.81 46.60 16.73
N ALA A 237 8.16 46.71 15.56
CA ALA A 237 6.83 46.15 15.33
C ALA A 237 6.82 44.61 15.29
N ALA A 238 7.89 43.99 14.78
CA ALA A 238 8.04 42.53 14.74
C ALA A 238 8.31 41.90 16.13
N ALA A 239 8.96 42.65 17.04
CA ALA A 239 9.18 42.23 18.43
C ALA A 239 7.90 42.35 19.29
N ALA A 240 7.04 43.33 19.01
CA ALA A 240 5.76 43.53 19.71
C ALA A 240 4.71 42.45 19.36
N ALA A 241 4.73 41.92 18.14
CA ALA A 241 3.82 40.84 17.71
C ALA A 241 4.14 39.46 18.33
N ARG A 242 5.35 39.27 18.89
CA ARG A 242 5.78 37.99 19.51
C ARG A 242 5.47 37.86 20.99
N ARG A 243 5.00 38.92 21.67
CA ARG A 243 4.64 38.87 23.12
C ARG A 243 3.13 38.71 23.39
N ARG A 244 2.29 38.53 22.37
CA ARG A 244 0.80 38.49 22.51
C ARG A 244 0.16 37.10 22.38
N ASN A 245 0.92 36.00 22.55
CA ASN A 245 0.41 34.64 22.35
C ASN A 245 0.73 33.64 23.49
N GLN A 246 0.87 34.12 24.72
CA GLN A 246 0.82 33.26 25.91
C GLN A 246 -0.39 33.65 26.76
N HIS A 247 -1.13 32.62 27.20
CA HIS A 247 -2.42 32.64 27.91
C HIS A 247 -3.69 32.60 27.06
N ARG A 248 -4.05 31.40 26.59
CA ARG A 248 -5.43 30.93 26.61
C ARG A 248 -5.49 29.57 27.33
N HIS A 249 -5.88 29.60 28.59
CA HIS A 249 -6.42 28.44 29.30
C HIS A 249 -7.81 28.14 28.73
N TYR A 250 -8.05 26.88 28.34
CA TYR A 250 -9.38 26.37 28.09
C TYR A 250 -9.99 25.89 29.41
N PRO A 251 -11.23 26.25 29.76
CA PRO A 251 -11.90 25.64 30.90
C PRO A 251 -12.33 24.21 30.54
N SER A 252 -11.88 23.25 31.32
CA SER A 252 -12.39 21.89 31.32
C SER A 252 -13.78 21.84 31.97
N SER A 253 -14.83 21.84 31.16
CA SER A 253 -16.19 21.61 31.65
C SER A 253 -17.11 21.12 30.52
N ASN A 254 -16.96 19.86 30.14
CA ASN A 254 -17.88 19.19 29.21
C ASN A 254 -18.86 18.24 29.92
N ARG A 255 -18.92 18.25 31.25
CA ARG A 255 -19.81 17.39 32.02
C ARG A 255 -21.25 17.93 32.11
N SER A 256 -21.43 19.25 32.04
CA SER A 256 -22.70 19.94 32.27
C SER A 256 -23.57 20.11 31.01
N ARG A 257 -23.00 20.03 29.81
CA ARG A 257 -23.75 20.23 28.55
C ARG A 257 -24.57 18.99 28.14
N PHE A 258 -24.05 17.80 28.45
CA PHE A 258 -24.74 16.53 28.17
C PHE A 258 -25.92 16.31 29.11
N GLU A 259 -25.77 16.64 30.40
CA GLU A 259 -26.86 16.57 31.37
C GLU A 259 -28.04 17.47 30.99
N TYR A 260 -27.77 18.69 30.52
CA TYR A 260 -28.82 19.64 30.12
C TYR A 260 -29.54 19.20 28.84
N LEU A 261 -28.81 18.66 27.87
CA LEU A 261 -29.37 18.17 26.62
C LEU A 261 -30.22 16.91 26.85
N PHE A 262 -29.74 15.99 27.70
CA PHE A 262 -30.46 14.76 28.03
C PHE A 262 -31.75 15.02 28.82
N LYS A 263 -31.72 15.96 29.77
CA LYS A 263 -32.93 16.38 30.53
C LYS A 263 -34.00 16.98 29.63
N ASN A 264 -33.62 17.77 28.63
CA ASN A 264 -34.56 18.39 27.69
C ASN A 264 -35.13 17.41 26.66
N ILE A 265 -34.36 16.40 26.25
CA ILE A 265 -34.84 15.37 25.31
C ILE A 265 -35.81 14.40 26.03
N MET A 266 -35.49 14.00 27.27
CA MET A 266 -36.32 13.05 28.03
C MET A 266 -37.66 13.65 28.48
N LYS A 267 -37.73 14.95 28.79
CA LYS A 267 -38.99 15.62 29.14
C LYS A 267 -39.97 15.82 27.98
N LYS A 268 -39.50 15.77 26.72
CA LYS A 268 -40.33 16.07 25.54
C LYS A 268 -41.01 14.84 24.91
N LYS A 269 -40.59 13.61 25.22
CA LYS A 269 -41.07 12.42 24.50
C LYS A 269 -41.76 11.34 25.35
N PHE A 270 -41.66 11.35 26.68
CA PHE A 270 -42.31 10.33 27.52
C PHE A 270 -42.79 10.95 28.85
N PRO A 271 -44.11 11.12 29.08
CA PRO A 271 -44.63 11.55 30.38
C PRO A 271 -44.81 10.32 31.28
N ILE A 272 -43.69 9.71 31.68
CA ILE A 272 -43.70 8.63 32.69
C ILE A 272 -42.65 8.99 33.73
N THR A 273 -43.11 9.28 34.95
CA THR A 273 -42.27 9.63 36.11
C THR A 273 -41.61 8.36 36.64
N ILE A 274 -40.56 7.89 35.96
CA ILE A 274 -39.74 6.79 36.45
C ILE A 274 -38.86 7.31 37.59
N PRO A 275 -38.88 6.70 38.80
CA PRO A 275 -38.01 7.10 39.89
C PRO A 275 -36.54 7.07 39.46
N SER A 276 -35.75 8.07 39.87
CA SER A 276 -34.36 8.26 39.42
C SER A 276 -33.46 7.05 39.63
N TYR A 277 -33.74 6.24 40.67
CA TYR A 277 -33.00 5.00 40.96
C TYR A 277 -33.26 3.89 39.93
N LEU A 278 -34.42 3.86 39.29
CA LEU A 278 -34.75 2.82 38.29
C LEU A 278 -34.05 3.14 36.96
N MET A 279 -33.92 4.42 36.62
CA MET A 279 -33.22 4.86 35.41
C MET A 279 -31.71 4.58 35.48
N THR A 280 -31.07 4.73 36.64
CA THR A 280 -29.65 4.38 36.80
C THR A 280 -29.42 2.88 36.65
N ILE A 281 -30.34 2.04 37.13
CA ILE A 281 -30.28 0.58 36.96
C ILE A 281 -30.42 0.20 35.48
N ILE A 282 -31.40 0.79 34.76
CA ILE A 282 -31.61 0.50 33.33
C ILE A 282 -30.39 0.92 32.50
N VAL A 283 -29.82 2.09 32.77
CA VAL A 283 -28.60 2.55 32.09
C VAL A 283 -27.42 1.64 32.40
N GLY A 284 -27.28 1.15 33.64
CA GLY A 284 -26.25 0.18 34.02
C GLY A 284 -26.38 -1.17 33.30
N ILE A 285 -27.60 -1.68 33.13
CA ILE A 285 -27.86 -2.92 32.39
C ILE A 285 -27.54 -2.75 30.90
N LEU A 286 -27.94 -1.62 30.31
CA LEU A 286 -27.67 -1.32 28.89
C LEU A 286 -26.18 -1.15 28.60
N THR A 287 -25.42 -0.51 29.50
CA THR A 287 -23.96 -0.36 29.34
C THR A 287 -23.24 -1.69 29.49
N ALA A 288 -23.66 -2.55 30.44
CA ALA A 288 -23.12 -3.90 30.58
C ALA A 288 -23.41 -4.77 29.36
N PHE A 289 -24.63 -4.71 28.81
CA PHE A 289 -25.00 -5.42 27.59
C PHE A 289 -24.19 -4.93 26.37
N PHE A 290 -23.98 -3.62 26.26
CA PHE A 290 -23.17 -3.04 25.21
C PHE A 290 -21.70 -3.48 25.31
N LEU A 291 -21.12 -3.45 26.51
CA LEU A 291 -19.76 -3.96 26.78
C LEU A 291 -19.63 -5.44 26.42
N TYR A 292 -20.61 -6.27 26.81
CA TYR A 292 -20.64 -7.69 26.45
C TYR A 292 -20.66 -7.90 24.94
N ARG A 293 -21.47 -7.13 24.20
CA ARG A 293 -21.55 -7.19 22.74
C ARG A 293 -20.25 -6.75 22.08
N VAL A 294 -19.62 -5.68 22.55
CA VAL A 294 -18.32 -5.20 22.05
C VAL A 294 -17.22 -6.23 22.28
N ILE A 295 -17.14 -6.82 23.48
CA ILE A 295 -16.15 -7.86 23.80
C ILE A 295 -16.35 -9.08 22.90
N ASN A 296 -17.58 -9.57 22.74
CA ASN A 296 -17.85 -10.70 21.86
C ASN A 296 -17.53 -10.39 20.40
N THR A 297 -17.79 -9.16 19.94
CA THR A 297 -17.47 -8.75 18.58
C THR A 297 -15.95 -8.71 18.37
N ILE A 298 -15.17 -8.22 19.35
CA ILE A 298 -13.70 -8.22 19.30
C ILE A 298 -13.16 -9.66 19.29
N ILE A 299 -13.75 -10.56 20.09
CA ILE A 299 -13.38 -11.98 20.12
C ILE A 299 -13.69 -12.63 18.76
N ASP A 300 -14.87 -12.42 18.20
CA ASP A 300 -15.25 -12.95 16.88
C ASP A 300 -14.35 -12.39 15.76
N TYR A 301 -14.05 -11.10 15.79
CA TYR A 301 -13.18 -10.45 14.81
C TYR A 301 -11.75 -11.01 14.90
N ARG A 302 -11.22 -11.21 16.12
CA ARG A 302 -9.93 -11.86 16.34
C ARG A 302 -9.92 -13.30 15.82
N ASN A 303 -11.00 -14.05 16.08
CA ASN A 303 -11.14 -15.42 15.60
C ASN A 303 -11.21 -15.48 14.07
N GLN A 304 -11.84 -14.51 13.40
CA GLN A 304 -11.99 -14.50 11.95
C GLN A 304 -10.68 -14.31 11.17
N TYR A 305 -9.66 -13.70 11.78
CA TYR A 305 -8.33 -13.57 11.16
C TYR A 305 -7.44 -14.81 11.24
N GLU A 306 -7.82 -15.83 12.03
CA GLU A 306 -6.97 -17.02 12.28
C GLU A 306 -7.34 -18.27 11.46
N TYR A 307 -8.35 -18.23 10.57
CA TYR A 307 -8.77 -19.43 9.83
C TYR A 307 -8.48 -19.39 8.33
N THR A 308 -7.51 -20.20 7.90
CA THR A 308 -7.68 -21.00 6.67
C THR A 308 -8.74 -22.05 6.96
N ASN A 309 -9.96 -21.87 6.42
CA ASN A 309 -11.02 -22.88 6.50
C ASN A 309 -10.59 -24.14 5.74
N ILE A 310 -10.12 -25.14 6.48
CA ILE A 310 -9.93 -26.50 5.97
C ILE A 310 -11.30 -27.18 6.12
N PRO A 311 -11.89 -27.74 5.05
CA PRO A 311 -13.24 -28.32 5.07
C PRO A 311 -13.37 -29.60 5.93
N ILE A 312 -12.32 -29.99 6.65
CA ILE A 312 -12.25 -31.21 7.46
C ILE A 312 -11.69 -30.82 8.83
N LYS A 313 -12.38 -31.20 9.93
CA LYS A 313 -11.87 -31.12 11.30
C LYS A 313 -10.77 -32.18 11.51
N LEU A 314 -9.63 -31.98 10.86
CA LEU A 314 -8.43 -32.75 11.12
C LEU A 314 -7.62 -32.06 12.23
N PRO A 315 -6.95 -32.82 13.11
CA PRO A 315 -5.96 -32.24 14.02
C PRO A 315 -4.92 -31.47 13.19
N LYS A 316 -4.52 -30.29 13.68
CA LYS A 316 -3.47 -29.51 13.01
C LYS A 316 -2.19 -30.36 13.01
N LEU A 317 -1.70 -30.72 11.82
CA LEU A 317 -0.45 -31.46 11.63
C LEU A 317 0.77 -30.73 12.20
N ILE A 318 0.67 -29.41 12.40
CA ILE A 318 1.75 -28.54 12.88
C ILE A 318 1.12 -27.55 13.88
N ASN A 319 1.61 -27.50 15.11
CA ASN A 319 1.21 -26.50 16.09
C ASN A 319 1.87 -25.15 15.79
N ILE A 320 1.28 -24.05 16.27
CA ILE A 320 1.78 -22.70 15.97
C ILE A 320 3.22 -22.47 16.46
N ASN A 321 3.58 -23.12 17.58
CA ASN A 321 4.93 -23.06 18.16
C ASN A 321 5.97 -23.83 17.32
N ASP A 322 5.53 -24.82 16.53
CA ASP A 322 6.40 -25.67 15.70
C ASP A 322 6.94 -24.92 14.47
N THR A 323 6.45 -23.71 14.23
CA THR A 323 6.91 -22.83 13.13
C THR A 323 7.99 -21.84 13.55
N THR A 324 8.39 -21.86 14.82
CA THR A 324 9.44 -21.00 15.36
C THR A 324 10.84 -21.54 15.05
N PRO A 325 11.86 -20.68 14.90
CA PRO A 325 13.22 -21.13 14.63
C PRO A 325 13.81 -21.95 15.79
N LYS A 326 13.28 -21.78 17.02
CA LYS A 326 13.69 -22.55 18.21
C LYS A 326 13.22 -24.01 18.16
N PHE A 327 12.02 -24.25 17.64
CA PHE A 327 11.42 -25.59 17.64
C PHE A 327 11.79 -26.40 16.38
N SER A 328 12.00 -25.74 15.25
CA SER A 328 12.34 -26.41 13.98
C SER A 328 13.28 -25.54 13.13
N PRO A 329 14.54 -25.37 13.55
CA PRO A 329 15.52 -24.53 12.83
C PRO A 329 15.75 -25.01 11.39
N GLN A 330 15.79 -26.33 11.20
CA GLN A 330 15.94 -26.99 9.89
C GLN A 330 14.83 -26.60 8.89
N ARG A 331 13.60 -26.40 9.37
CA ARG A 331 12.43 -26.14 8.53
C ARG A 331 11.94 -24.70 8.58
N PHE A 332 12.57 -23.85 9.41
CA PHE A 332 12.15 -22.46 9.60
C PHE A 332 12.24 -21.66 8.30
N TRP A 333 13.36 -21.76 7.60
CA TRP A 333 13.54 -21.29 6.22
C TRP A 333 13.43 -22.45 5.24
N GLY A 334 12.64 -22.29 4.17
CA GLY A 334 12.58 -23.25 3.08
C GLY A 334 11.86 -22.71 1.86
N THR A 335 11.55 -23.61 0.94
CA THR A 335 11.01 -23.34 -0.40
C THR A 335 9.47 -23.30 -0.42
N TYR A 336 8.87 -23.02 0.75
CA TYR A 336 7.43 -23.15 0.98
C TYR A 336 6.63 -22.07 0.24
N ARG A 337 5.88 -22.47 -0.80
CA ARG A 337 4.81 -21.69 -1.47
C ARG A 337 5.10 -20.19 -1.58
N SER A 338 6.31 -19.84 -2.00
CA SER A 338 6.60 -18.51 -2.49
C SER A 338 6.01 -18.43 -3.89
N ASN A 339 5.13 -17.47 -4.13
CA ASN A 339 4.67 -17.21 -5.49
C ASN A 339 5.73 -16.44 -6.31
N LEU A 340 6.99 -16.49 -5.90
CA LEU A 340 8.13 -15.87 -6.56
C LEU A 340 8.97 -16.99 -7.17
N TYR A 341 9.52 -16.73 -8.36
CA TYR A 341 10.57 -17.57 -8.90
C TYR A 341 11.81 -17.52 -7.98
N PHE A 342 12.50 -18.64 -7.80
CA PHE A 342 13.61 -18.76 -6.83
C PHE A 342 13.19 -18.43 -5.39
N GLY A 343 11.92 -18.64 -5.09
CA GLY A 343 11.35 -18.06 -3.90
C GLY A 343 11.72 -18.83 -2.63
N ILE A 344 12.31 -18.13 -1.66
CA ILE A 344 12.48 -18.60 -0.29
C ILE A 344 11.50 -17.86 0.60
N LYS A 345 10.90 -18.59 1.54
CA LYS A 345 9.99 -18.05 2.54
C LYS A 345 10.26 -18.70 3.89
N HIS A 346 10.22 -17.93 4.97
CA HIS A 346 10.27 -18.49 6.33
C HIS A 346 8.87 -18.79 6.89
N ARG A 347 8.74 -19.72 7.83
CA ARG A 347 7.45 -20.21 8.35
C ARG A 347 6.72 -19.27 9.32
N SER A 348 7.25 -18.09 9.61
CA SER A 348 6.60 -17.17 10.55
C SER A 348 5.30 -16.55 9.99
N SER A 349 4.44 -16.04 10.87
CA SER A 349 3.17 -15.37 10.50
C SER A 349 3.37 -14.13 9.62
N ARG A 350 4.50 -13.42 9.75
CA ARG A 350 4.90 -12.28 8.91
C ARG A 350 6.18 -12.60 8.16
N SER A 351 6.03 -13.45 7.16
CA SER A 351 7.17 -13.97 6.41
C SER A 351 7.63 -13.03 5.29
N LEU A 352 8.92 -12.74 5.25
CA LEU A 352 9.58 -12.17 4.08
C LEU A 352 9.65 -13.23 2.98
N SER A 353 9.18 -12.89 1.79
CA SER A 353 9.38 -13.70 0.58
C SER A 353 10.55 -13.09 -0.19
N GLY A 354 11.65 -13.83 -0.31
CA GLY A 354 12.76 -13.49 -1.18
C GLY A 354 12.64 -14.29 -2.47
N GLY A 355 13.10 -13.74 -3.59
CA GLY A 355 13.12 -14.41 -4.90
C GLY A 355 14.04 -13.67 -5.85
N LEU A 356 14.27 -14.23 -7.03
CA LEU A 356 15.05 -13.57 -8.07
C LEU A 356 14.15 -12.96 -9.12
N MET A 357 14.71 -11.98 -9.80
CA MET A 357 14.07 -11.29 -10.89
C MET A 357 15.06 -11.16 -12.04
N TRP A 358 14.61 -11.49 -13.24
CA TRP A 358 15.42 -11.43 -14.46
C TRP A 358 14.55 -11.07 -15.66
N PHE A 359 15.19 -10.67 -16.75
CA PHE A 359 14.54 -10.29 -17.99
C PHE A 359 15.47 -10.53 -19.17
N ASP A 360 14.88 -10.76 -20.34
CA ASP A 360 15.61 -10.77 -21.60
C ASP A 360 15.64 -9.36 -22.19
N TYR A 361 16.84 -8.83 -22.38
CA TYR A 361 17.06 -7.48 -22.91
C TYR A 361 16.48 -7.31 -24.33
N ASN A 362 16.56 -8.33 -25.18
CA ASN A 362 16.11 -8.25 -26.56
C ASN A 362 14.58 -8.20 -26.66
N LYS A 363 13.89 -8.96 -25.80
CA LYS A 363 12.42 -8.97 -25.73
C LYS A 363 11.86 -7.66 -25.17
N LEU A 364 12.57 -7.01 -24.27
CA LEU A 364 12.19 -5.68 -23.76
C LEU A 364 12.11 -4.59 -24.84
N GLN A 365 12.85 -4.73 -25.95
CA GLN A 365 12.79 -3.76 -27.04
C GLN A 365 11.67 -4.04 -28.06
N GLN A 366 11.30 -5.30 -28.26
CA GLN A 366 10.40 -5.71 -29.35
C GLN A 366 8.93 -5.82 -28.95
N SER A 367 8.59 -6.05 -27.67
CA SER A 367 7.21 -6.19 -27.23
C SER A 367 6.77 -5.10 -26.27
N ASN A 368 5.56 -4.54 -26.48
CA ASN A 368 4.83 -3.72 -25.49
C ASN A 368 4.51 -4.49 -24.19
N ASP A 369 4.73 -5.81 -24.19
CA ASP A 369 4.55 -6.66 -23.03
C ASP A 369 5.85 -6.78 -22.26
N ARG A 370 5.78 -6.43 -20.98
CA ARG A 370 6.93 -6.16 -20.13
C ARG A 370 7.35 -7.44 -19.43
N PHE A 371 8.21 -8.23 -20.07
CA PHE A 371 8.61 -9.54 -19.58
C PHE A 371 9.71 -9.48 -18.51
N LEU A 372 9.38 -8.91 -17.36
CA LEU A 372 10.19 -9.01 -16.14
C LEU A 372 9.71 -10.21 -15.32
N ARG A 373 10.50 -11.29 -15.32
CA ARG A 373 10.21 -12.50 -14.54
C ARG A 373 10.51 -12.23 -13.08
N HIS A 374 9.55 -12.48 -12.20
CA HIS A 374 9.73 -12.32 -10.74
C HIS A 374 8.69 -13.08 -9.93
N TRP A 375 7.47 -13.14 -10.45
CA TRP A 375 6.35 -13.85 -9.84
C TRP A 375 5.97 -15.03 -10.72
N CYS A 376 5.70 -16.18 -10.09
CA CYS A 376 5.24 -17.38 -10.78
C CYS A 376 3.88 -17.10 -11.44
N ASP A 377 3.88 -16.82 -12.74
CA ASP A 377 2.68 -16.62 -13.55
C ASP A 377 2.54 -17.77 -14.54
N GLN A 378 1.33 -18.35 -14.61
CA GLN A 378 1.04 -19.44 -15.55
C GLN A 378 1.13 -18.96 -17.01
N ASN A 379 0.96 -17.66 -17.25
CA ASN A 379 1.04 -17.05 -18.58
C ASN A 379 2.49 -16.91 -19.08
N ASP A 380 3.50 -17.03 -18.21
CA ASP A 380 4.90 -16.85 -18.59
C ASP A 380 5.43 -17.97 -19.49
N ARG A 381 4.69 -19.08 -19.64
CA ARG A 381 5.06 -20.26 -20.46
C ARG A 381 6.45 -20.84 -20.13
N LEU A 382 6.91 -20.63 -18.90
CA LEU A 382 8.16 -21.13 -18.36
C LEU A 382 8.04 -22.58 -17.92
N LYS A 383 9.07 -23.39 -18.17
CA LYS A 383 9.22 -24.69 -17.50
C LYS A 383 10.16 -24.50 -16.32
N TYR A 384 9.63 -24.61 -15.10
CA TYR A 384 10.40 -24.42 -13.88
C TYR A 384 10.02 -25.47 -12.83
N GLY A 385 10.98 -25.83 -11.98
CA GLY A 385 10.72 -26.72 -10.86
C GLY A 385 11.96 -27.25 -10.16
N TRP A 386 11.73 -27.88 -9.01
CA TRP A 386 12.75 -28.58 -8.25
C TRP A 386 13.03 -29.94 -8.90
N THR A 387 14.27 -30.18 -9.30
CA THR A 387 14.73 -31.49 -9.78
C THR A 387 15.14 -32.39 -8.62
N HIS A 388 15.81 -31.81 -7.62
CA HIS A 388 16.24 -32.47 -6.39
C HIS A 388 15.98 -31.52 -5.24
N HIS A 389 15.35 -31.95 -4.16
CA HIS A 389 15.09 -31.08 -3.02
C HIS A 389 14.69 -31.92 -1.80
N ASP A 390 15.30 -31.66 -0.65
CA ASP A 390 15.01 -32.36 0.61
C ASP A 390 14.14 -31.54 1.58
N GLY A 391 13.91 -30.26 1.29
CA GLY A 391 13.11 -29.36 2.14
C GLY A 391 13.83 -28.83 3.38
N GLU A 392 15.09 -29.23 3.60
CA GLU A 392 15.81 -29.00 4.84
C GLU A 392 17.23 -28.48 4.61
N THR A 393 18.03 -29.11 3.75
CA THR A 393 19.47 -28.81 3.62
C THR A 393 19.89 -28.42 2.21
N PHE A 394 19.20 -28.88 1.16
CA PHE A 394 19.57 -28.54 -0.20
C PHE A 394 18.41 -28.58 -1.20
N GLY A 395 18.65 -27.99 -2.35
CA GLY A 395 17.80 -28.22 -3.51
C GLY A 395 18.46 -27.76 -4.81
N ILE A 396 17.97 -28.31 -5.90
CA ILE A 396 18.38 -27.98 -7.26
C ILE A 396 17.12 -27.63 -8.02
N GLU A 397 17.01 -26.36 -8.38
CA GLU A 397 15.93 -25.82 -9.19
C GLU A 397 16.43 -25.59 -10.61
N GLN A 398 15.60 -25.95 -11.59
CA GLN A 398 15.87 -25.67 -13.00
C GLN A 398 14.75 -24.80 -13.55
N ILE A 399 15.13 -23.77 -14.31
CA ILE A 399 14.21 -22.88 -15.01
C ILE A 399 14.66 -22.78 -16.45
N TYR A 400 13.73 -23.07 -17.36
CA TYR A 400 13.90 -22.93 -18.80
C TYR A 400 13.05 -21.76 -19.27
N ASP A 401 13.72 -20.68 -19.68
CA ASP A 401 13.15 -19.43 -20.19
C ASP A 401 13.61 -19.18 -21.61
N ASP A 402 12.92 -19.82 -22.57
CA ASP A 402 13.16 -19.79 -24.00
C ASP A 402 14.61 -20.09 -24.41
N HIS A 403 15.51 -19.10 -24.38
CA HIS A 403 16.93 -19.22 -24.74
C HIS A 403 17.86 -19.28 -23.52
N LEU A 404 17.32 -19.23 -22.30
CA LEU A 404 18.08 -19.25 -21.06
C LEU A 404 17.70 -20.48 -20.25
N HIS A 405 18.70 -21.27 -19.90
CA HIS A 405 18.58 -22.33 -18.91
C HIS A 405 19.30 -21.92 -17.64
N LEU A 406 18.52 -21.74 -16.56
CA LEU A 406 19.03 -21.40 -15.24
C LEU A 406 19.04 -22.67 -14.39
N ASN A 407 20.23 -23.09 -13.98
CA ASN A 407 20.46 -24.19 -13.04
C ASN A 407 20.92 -23.63 -11.69
N ILE A 408 20.17 -23.95 -10.65
CA ILE A 408 20.22 -23.21 -9.40
C ILE A 408 20.39 -24.20 -8.28
N GLN A 409 21.51 -24.11 -7.59
CA GLN A 409 21.86 -25.00 -6.50
C GLN A 409 21.76 -24.24 -5.20
N TRP A 410 20.98 -24.79 -4.28
CA TRP A 410 20.70 -24.26 -2.97
C TRP A 410 21.38 -25.15 -1.95
N LEU A 411 22.14 -24.52 -1.04
CA LEU A 411 22.73 -25.20 0.10
C LEU A 411 22.40 -24.39 1.35
N LYS A 412 21.84 -25.08 2.35
CA LYS A 412 21.55 -24.49 3.65
C LYS A 412 22.55 -25.00 4.66
N GLN A 413 23.26 -24.09 5.29
CA GLN A 413 24.05 -24.38 6.46
C GLN A 413 23.21 -24.07 7.70
N ILE A 414 22.93 -25.09 8.52
CA ILE A 414 22.19 -24.89 9.76
C ILE A 414 23.15 -24.29 10.79
N SER A 415 23.02 -22.98 11.00
CA SER A 415 23.82 -22.17 11.92
C SER A 415 22.93 -21.14 12.63
N GLY A 416 23.28 -20.82 13.88
CA GLY A 416 22.64 -19.75 14.67
C GLY A 416 21.20 -20.02 15.12
N GLU A 417 20.62 -19.04 15.81
CA GLU A 417 19.28 -19.14 16.42
C GLU A 417 18.11 -18.82 15.45
N HIS A 418 18.41 -18.53 14.20
CA HIS A 418 17.44 -18.03 13.21
C HIS A 418 17.19 -19.00 12.05
N GLY A 419 17.56 -20.27 12.21
CA GLY A 419 17.23 -21.33 11.26
C GLY A 419 18.18 -21.44 10.06
N GLY A 420 19.44 -21.00 10.20
CA GLY A 420 20.51 -21.22 9.24
C GLY A 420 20.66 -20.19 8.12
N ASP A 421 21.78 -20.32 7.40
CA ASP A 421 22.16 -19.48 6.26
C ASP A 421 21.94 -20.26 4.96
N TRP A 422 21.34 -19.61 3.96
CA TRP A 422 21.20 -20.16 2.61
C TRP A 422 22.26 -19.56 1.69
N THR A 423 22.99 -20.45 1.01
CA THR A 423 23.91 -20.10 -0.07
C THR A 423 23.34 -20.61 -1.38
N THR A 424 23.39 -19.76 -2.40
CA THR A 424 22.90 -20.10 -3.74
C THR A 424 24.00 -19.98 -4.76
N ARG A 425 24.07 -20.97 -5.64
CA ARG A 425 24.87 -20.92 -6.86
C ARG A 425 23.91 -20.90 -8.03
N ILE A 426 23.98 -19.84 -8.83
CA ILE A 426 23.17 -19.66 -10.02
C ILE A 426 24.10 -19.85 -11.22
N ASN A 427 23.81 -20.85 -12.05
CA ASN A 427 24.48 -21.06 -13.31
C ASN A 427 23.50 -20.77 -14.44
N VAL A 428 23.89 -19.91 -15.38
CA VAL A 428 23.05 -19.51 -16.51
C VAL A 428 23.74 -19.96 -17.78
N THR A 429 23.10 -20.87 -18.50
CA THR A 429 23.58 -21.36 -19.80
C THR A 429 22.64 -20.89 -20.90
N PRO A 430 23.15 -20.23 -21.95
CA PRO A 430 22.35 -20.01 -23.16
C PRO A 430 22.03 -21.38 -23.78
N GLN A 431 20.81 -21.56 -24.25
CA GLN A 431 20.34 -22.78 -24.90
C GLN A 431 20.54 -22.75 -26.42
#